data_AF-A0A800FJV0-F1
#
_entry.id   AF-A0A800FJV0-F1
#
_cell.length_a   1.000
_cell.length_b   1.000
_cell.length_c   1.000
_cell.angle_alpha   90.00
_cell.angle_beta   90.00
_cell.angle_gamma   90.00
#
_symmetry.space_group_name_H-M   'P 1'
#
loop_
_entity.id
_entity.type
_entity.pdbx_description
1 polymer ?
#
loop_
_entity_poly.entity_id
_entity_poly.type
_entity_poly.pdbx_seq_one_letter_code
_entity_poly.pdbx_strand_id
1 'polypeptide(L)'
;MRTVTIQIQKMIFFLSFSLTIGAEIDSSFSVKWTDLPWGAGGFHPDGPPWSMVGPYDFDNDGYGDFIVTSSYTGSFCNGVYHFEAVANDSIALQWYYYFGDLSCTYDNYSSVTVGDVDGDSIPEIIVLADTEPGVSGGHGLQIFEWNTDSLLFPYIPT
;
A
#
# COMPACT_ATOMS: atom_id res chain seq x y z
N MET A 1 -29.86 -85.75 8.14
CA MET A 1 -28.53 -85.12 8.03
C MET A 1 -28.76 -83.62 7.77
N ARG A 2 -28.09 -82.77 8.55
CA ARG A 2 -28.57 -81.45 9.02
C ARG A 2 -28.86 -80.42 7.90
N THR A 3 -30.02 -79.78 7.98
CA THR A 3 -30.35 -78.55 7.23
C THR A 3 -29.60 -77.37 7.85
N VAL A 4 -28.78 -76.68 7.06
CA VAL A 4 -28.02 -75.50 7.48
C VAL A 4 -28.90 -74.27 7.32
N THR A 5 -29.17 -73.55 8.41
CA THR A 5 -29.91 -72.29 8.38
C THR A 5 -28.92 -71.15 8.15
N ILE A 6 -28.99 -70.50 6.99
CA ILE A 6 -28.18 -69.32 6.66
C ILE A 6 -28.88 -68.09 7.26
N GLN A 7 -28.26 -67.44 8.25
CA GLN A 7 -28.74 -66.16 8.77
C GLN A 7 -28.16 -65.00 7.96
N ILE A 8 -29.02 -64.26 7.27
CA ILE A 8 -28.65 -63.04 6.55
C ILE A 8 -28.64 -61.89 7.56
N GLN A 9 -27.46 -61.46 7.98
CA GLN A 9 -27.29 -60.28 8.83
C GLN A 9 -27.60 -59.01 8.01
N LYS A 10 -28.67 -58.30 8.38
CA LYS A 10 -29.01 -56.99 7.79
C LYS A 10 -27.99 -55.95 8.26
N MET A 11 -27.11 -55.53 7.37
CA MET A 11 -26.15 -54.46 7.64
C MET A 11 -26.84 -53.10 7.42
N ILE A 12 -27.06 -52.35 8.49
CA ILE A 12 -27.63 -50.99 8.43
C ILE A 12 -26.47 -50.02 8.18
N PHE A 13 -26.46 -49.38 7.02
CA PHE A 13 -25.52 -48.31 6.69
C PHE A 13 -26.09 -46.98 7.23
N PHE A 14 -25.45 -46.41 8.24
CA PHE A 14 -25.72 -45.03 8.66
C PHE A 14 -24.94 -44.08 7.76
N LEU A 15 -25.66 -43.35 6.91
CA LEU A 15 -25.09 -42.29 6.09
C LEU A 15 -25.08 -40.99 6.91
N SER A 16 -23.94 -40.64 7.49
CA SER A 16 -23.73 -39.34 8.14
C SER A 16 -23.63 -38.25 7.07
N PHE A 17 -24.65 -37.42 6.95
CA PHE A 17 -24.63 -36.24 6.09
C PHE A 17 -24.08 -35.06 6.89
N SER A 18 -22.86 -34.61 6.58
CA SER A 18 -22.30 -33.38 7.14
C SER A 18 -22.88 -32.20 6.36
N LEU A 19 -23.60 -31.31 7.03
CA LEU A 19 -24.08 -30.06 6.45
C LEU A 19 -22.94 -29.03 6.51
N THR A 20 -22.29 -28.75 5.38
CA THR A 20 -21.36 -27.62 5.29
C THR A 20 -22.18 -26.37 4.99
N ILE A 21 -22.32 -25.49 5.98
CA ILE A 21 -22.88 -24.15 5.77
C ILE A 21 -21.73 -23.30 5.23
N GLY A 22 -21.82 -22.86 3.97
CA GLY A 22 -20.87 -21.90 3.40
C GLY A 22 -21.01 -20.57 4.12
N ALA A 23 -19.90 -19.89 4.39
CA ALA A 23 -19.97 -18.49 4.78
C ALA A 23 -20.52 -17.69 3.60
N GLU A 24 -21.59 -16.92 3.82
CA GLU A 24 -22.08 -15.94 2.84
C GLU A 24 -20.96 -14.92 2.60
N ILE A 25 -20.55 -14.76 1.34
CA ILE A 25 -19.59 -13.71 0.98
C ILE A 25 -20.34 -12.39 1.09
N ASP A 26 -19.90 -11.52 2.00
CA ASP A 26 -20.45 -10.17 2.12
C ASP A 26 -20.19 -9.39 0.82
N SER A 27 -21.26 -9.16 0.06
CA SER A 27 -21.24 -8.45 -1.22
C SER A 27 -21.45 -6.95 -1.08
N SER A 28 -21.56 -6.42 0.15
CA SER A 28 -21.69 -4.99 0.38
C SER A 28 -20.39 -4.21 0.12
N PHE A 29 -19.25 -4.92 0.00
CA PHE A 29 -17.95 -4.34 -0.33
C PHE A 29 -17.51 -4.74 -1.73
N SER A 30 -16.99 -3.77 -2.49
CA SER A 30 -16.35 -4.01 -3.78
C SER A 30 -15.09 -3.16 -3.89
N VAL A 31 -14.04 -3.73 -4.49
CA VAL A 31 -12.83 -2.98 -4.81
C VAL A 31 -13.18 -1.96 -5.88
N LYS A 32 -12.99 -0.68 -5.56
CA LYS A 32 -13.34 0.45 -6.46
C LYS A 32 -12.19 0.88 -7.35
N TRP A 33 -10.99 0.78 -6.82
CA TRP A 33 -9.78 1.17 -7.50
C TRP A 33 -8.63 0.27 -7.05
N THR A 34 -7.75 -0.06 -7.99
CA THR A 34 -6.45 -0.68 -7.74
C THR A 34 -5.45 -0.04 -8.67
N ASP A 35 -4.23 0.11 -8.21
CA ASP A 35 -3.13 0.37 -9.13
C ASP A 35 -2.88 -0.84 -10.05
N LEU A 36 -2.02 -0.65 -11.05
CA LEU A 36 -1.52 -1.73 -11.89
C LEU A 36 -0.81 -2.81 -11.04
N PRO A 37 -0.77 -4.06 -11.52
CA PRO A 37 -0.04 -5.12 -10.82
C PRO A 37 1.44 -4.78 -10.63
N TRP A 38 2.04 -5.29 -9.55
CA TRP A 38 3.47 -5.15 -9.30
C TRP A 38 4.30 -5.70 -10.47
N GLY A 39 5.30 -4.92 -10.92
CA GLY A 39 6.13 -5.25 -12.08
C GLY A 39 5.50 -4.94 -13.45
N ALA A 40 4.24 -4.48 -13.50
CA ALA A 40 3.52 -4.17 -14.74
C ALA A 40 3.29 -2.68 -14.99
N GLY A 41 3.91 -1.79 -14.22
CA GLY A 41 3.60 -0.35 -14.29
C GLY A 41 2.83 0.20 -13.11
N GLY A 42 2.54 -0.61 -12.08
CA GLY A 42 1.91 -0.13 -10.83
C GLY A 42 2.94 0.17 -9.75
N PHE A 43 2.59 1.05 -8.81
CA PHE A 43 3.46 1.73 -7.85
C PHE A 43 4.86 1.91 -8.42
N HIS A 44 4.88 2.46 -9.64
CA HIS A 44 5.93 2.12 -10.56
C HIS A 44 7.11 3.04 -10.37
N PRO A 45 8.35 2.52 -10.31
CA PRO A 45 8.68 1.10 -10.41
C PRO A 45 9.25 0.51 -9.11
N ASP A 46 8.68 0.83 -7.96
CA ASP A 46 9.44 0.74 -6.71
C ASP A 46 8.70 0.03 -5.59
N GLY A 47 9.23 -1.14 -5.23
CA GLY A 47 9.01 -1.89 -3.98
C GLY A 47 7.56 -2.23 -3.60
N PRO A 48 7.32 -3.21 -2.70
CA PRO A 48 6.05 -3.28 -1.99
C PRO A 48 5.76 -1.98 -1.21
N PRO A 49 4.48 -1.57 -1.08
CA PRO A 49 4.11 -0.48 -0.19
C PRO A 49 4.46 -0.84 1.26
N TRP A 50 4.98 0.15 1.99
CA TRP A 50 5.48 -0.03 3.35
C TRP A 50 4.66 0.73 4.38
N SER A 51 4.40 2.01 4.12
CA SER A 51 3.67 2.87 5.03
C SER A 51 2.72 3.79 4.26
N MET A 52 1.65 4.20 4.93
CA MET A 52 0.63 5.08 4.35
C MET A 52 0.02 5.97 5.43
N VAL A 53 -0.26 7.22 5.07
CA VAL A 53 -0.98 8.19 5.90
C VAL A 53 -2.02 8.97 5.08
N GLY A 54 -3.11 9.37 5.72
CA GLY A 54 -4.27 10.03 5.10
C GLY A 54 -5.59 9.53 5.67
N PRO A 55 -6.75 10.04 5.18
CA PRO A 55 -6.83 11.05 4.12
C PRO A 55 -6.49 12.46 4.61
N TYR A 56 -5.99 13.29 3.70
CA TYR A 56 -5.78 14.73 3.83
C TYR A 56 -6.54 15.46 2.71
N ASP A 57 -6.43 16.79 2.66
CA ASP A 57 -6.96 17.62 1.57
C ASP A 57 -5.90 18.71 1.31
N PHE A 58 -4.91 18.37 0.47
CA PHE A 58 -3.69 19.16 0.29
C PHE A 58 -3.92 20.39 -0.57
N ASP A 59 -4.86 20.33 -1.51
CA ASP A 59 -5.17 21.41 -2.44
C ASP A 59 -6.51 22.12 -2.13
N ASN A 60 -7.23 21.69 -1.08
CA ASN A 60 -8.51 22.21 -0.62
C ASN A 60 -9.63 22.09 -1.66
N ASP A 61 -9.61 21.06 -2.49
CA ASP A 61 -10.67 20.79 -3.47
C ASP A 61 -11.83 19.94 -2.90
N GLY A 62 -11.64 19.42 -1.68
CA GLY A 62 -12.62 18.61 -0.95
C GLY A 62 -12.55 17.11 -1.25
N TYR A 63 -11.60 16.67 -2.06
CA TYR A 63 -11.24 15.27 -2.21
C TYR A 63 -10.13 14.86 -1.25
N GLY A 64 -10.01 13.54 -1.05
CA GLY A 64 -9.07 12.96 -0.09
C GLY A 64 -7.73 12.62 -0.73
N ASP A 65 -6.66 13.16 -0.17
CA ASP A 65 -5.26 12.84 -0.48
C ASP A 65 -4.69 11.79 0.47
N PHE A 66 -3.69 11.04 0.03
CA PHE A 66 -2.92 10.17 0.91
C PHE A 66 -1.51 9.95 0.39
N ILE A 67 -0.59 9.73 1.32
CA ILE A 67 0.80 9.45 1.02
C ILE A 67 1.08 7.97 1.22
N VAL A 68 1.78 7.36 0.28
CA VAL A 68 2.28 5.99 0.36
C VAL A 68 3.79 6.02 0.20
N THR A 69 4.52 5.25 1.02
CA THR A 69 5.95 4.99 0.80
C THR A 69 6.16 3.53 0.41
N SER A 70 7.16 3.26 -0.43
CA SER A 70 7.58 1.90 -0.73
C SER A 70 8.85 1.49 0.03
N SER A 71 9.04 0.19 0.18
CA SER A 71 10.25 -0.42 0.72
C SER A 71 10.62 -1.67 -0.08
N TYR A 72 11.84 -2.19 0.15
CA TYR A 72 12.43 -3.39 -0.42
C TYR A 72 12.52 -3.45 -1.96
N THR A 73 13.75 -3.60 -2.47
CA THR A 73 14.10 -4.22 -3.76
C THR A 73 13.05 -4.11 -4.88
N GLY A 74 13.01 -2.95 -5.54
CA GLY A 74 12.49 -2.78 -6.90
C GLY A 74 13.63 -2.66 -7.91
N SER A 75 13.35 -2.79 -9.21
CA SER A 75 14.36 -2.53 -10.25
C SER A 75 14.73 -1.04 -10.37
N PHE A 76 14.03 -0.15 -9.66
CA PHE A 76 14.10 1.30 -9.86
C PHE A 76 14.14 2.13 -8.56
N CYS A 77 14.48 1.51 -7.42
CA CYS A 77 14.61 2.07 -6.06
C CYS A 77 13.31 2.09 -5.24
N ASN A 78 13.23 2.96 -4.22
CA ASN A 78 12.10 3.14 -3.30
C ASN A 78 11.65 4.60 -3.37
N GLY A 79 10.36 4.85 -3.12
CA GLY A 79 9.76 6.16 -3.35
C GLY A 79 8.69 6.56 -2.34
N VAL A 80 8.37 7.86 -2.38
CA VAL A 80 7.24 8.49 -1.70
C VAL A 80 6.25 8.92 -2.77
N TYR A 81 4.97 8.64 -2.56
CA TYR A 81 3.92 8.88 -3.55
C TYR A 81 2.75 9.61 -2.91
N HIS A 82 2.24 10.63 -3.58
CA HIS A 82 1.04 11.35 -3.23
C HIS A 82 -0.07 11.01 -4.21
N PHE A 83 -1.14 10.43 -3.69
CA PHE A 83 -2.35 10.12 -4.43
C PHE A 83 -3.51 10.96 -3.94
N GLU A 84 -4.46 11.19 -4.83
CA GLU A 84 -5.66 11.98 -4.58
C GLU A 84 -6.87 11.32 -5.23
N ALA A 85 -8.02 11.36 -4.55
CA ALA A 85 -9.28 11.06 -5.21
C ALA A 85 -9.66 12.18 -6.18
N VAL A 86 -9.87 11.91 -7.47
CA VAL A 86 -10.21 12.96 -8.45
C VAL A 86 -11.68 12.94 -8.88
N ALA A 87 -12.40 11.88 -8.50
CA ALA A 87 -13.83 11.70 -8.72
C ALA A 87 -14.34 10.51 -7.89
N ASN A 88 -15.65 10.22 -7.97
CA ASN A 88 -16.20 9.00 -7.39
C ASN A 88 -15.49 7.76 -7.95
N ASP A 89 -15.05 6.88 -7.05
CA ASP A 89 -14.35 5.62 -7.38
C ASP A 89 -13.07 5.82 -8.24
N SER A 90 -12.43 7.00 -8.20
CA SER A 90 -11.28 7.33 -9.07
C SER A 90 -10.15 7.98 -8.27
N ILE A 91 -8.93 7.46 -8.42
CA ILE A 91 -7.70 7.95 -7.76
C ILE A 91 -6.66 8.30 -8.84
N ALA A 92 -5.93 9.39 -8.64
CA ALA A 92 -4.80 9.80 -9.47
C ALA A 92 -3.50 9.92 -8.66
N LEU A 93 -2.37 9.70 -9.31
CA LEU A 93 -1.05 10.03 -8.77
C LEU A 93 -0.79 11.51 -9.04
N GLN A 94 -0.64 12.30 -7.98
CA GLN A 94 -0.34 13.74 -8.10
C GLN A 94 1.16 13.99 -8.13
N TRP A 95 1.91 13.24 -7.32
CA TRP A 95 3.36 13.40 -7.23
C TRP A 95 4.05 12.16 -6.73
N TYR A 96 5.32 12.05 -7.10
CA TYR A 96 6.21 11.05 -6.55
C TYR A 96 7.62 11.60 -6.44
N TYR A 97 8.38 11.04 -5.51
CA TYR A 97 9.81 11.27 -5.40
C TYR A 97 10.54 9.96 -5.25
N TYR A 98 11.54 9.76 -6.11
CA TYR A 98 12.50 8.68 -5.99
C TYR A 98 13.84 9.23 -5.58
N PHE A 99 14.56 8.42 -4.83
CA PHE A 99 15.91 8.76 -4.46
C PHE A 99 16.89 8.02 -5.37
N GLY A 100 17.40 8.71 -6.39
CA GLY A 100 18.31 8.13 -7.38
C GLY A 100 19.70 7.77 -6.83
N ASP A 101 20.09 8.34 -5.69
CA ASP A 101 21.36 8.07 -5.01
C ASP A 101 21.24 7.00 -3.91
N LEU A 102 20.04 6.47 -3.63
CA LEU A 102 19.86 5.36 -2.69
C LEU A 102 20.27 4.07 -3.37
N SER A 103 20.83 3.17 -2.59
CA SER A 103 20.91 1.78 -2.97
C SER A 103 19.49 1.20 -3.04
N CYS A 104 19.01 0.91 -4.26
CA CYS A 104 17.77 0.16 -4.48
C CYS A 104 17.78 -1.24 -3.80
N THR A 105 18.91 -1.66 -3.23
CA THR A 105 19.09 -2.95 -2.56
C THR A 105 18.94 -2.86 -1.04
N TYR A 106 19.35 -1.76 -0.41
CA TYR A 106 19.49 -1.67 1.05
C TYR A 106 18.64 -0.59 1.70
N ASP A 107 18.36 0.49 0.98
CA ASP A 107 17.76 1.68 1.59
C ASP A 107 16.24 1.63 1.47
N ASN A 108 15.50 1.78 2.56
CA ASN A 108 14.04 1.64 2.59
C ASN A 108 13.37 2.82 3.27
N TYR A 109 12.24 3.32 2.75
CA TYR A 109 11.39 4.18 3.59
C TYR A 109 10.77 3.35 4.71
N SER A 110 10.91 3.82 5.95
CA SER A 110 10.47 3.10 7.15
C SER A 110 9.24 3.72 7.80
N SER A 111 8.98 5.01 7.58
CA SER A 111 7.82 5.71 8.13
C SER A 111 7.50 6.96 7.31
N VAL A 112 6.22 7.35 7.31
CA VAL A 112 5.74 8.64 6.82
C VAL A 112 4.72 9.25 7.77
N THR A 113 4.72 10.57 7.89
CA THR A 113 3.67 11.36 8.53
C THR A 113 3.51 12.67 7.79
N VAL A 114 2.40 13.35 8.02
CA VAL A 114 2.12 14.67 7.43
C VAL A 114 1.71 15.65 8.52
N GLY A 115 2.14 16.90 8.39
CA GLY A 115 1.68 18.02 9.22
C GLY A 115 2.37 19.32 8.85
N ASP A 116 1.77 20.43 9.26
CA ASP A 116 2.35 21.78 9.19
C ASP A 116 3.41 21.93 10.30
N VAL A 117 4.68 21.94 9.90
CA VAL A 117 5.87 21.93 10.76
C VAL A 117 6.38 23.36 10.99
N ASP A 118 6.17 24.27 10.05
CA ASP A 118 6.75 25.61 10.08
C ASP A 118 5.74 26.76 10.32
N GLY A 119 4.45 26.45 10.30
CA GLY A 119 3.35 27.32 10.70
C GLY A 119 2.77 28.18 9.57
N ASP A 120 3.01 27.85 8.31
CA ASP A 120 2.49 28.58 7.16
C ASP A 120 1.11 28.08 6.65
N SER A 121 0.57 27.04 7.29
CA SER A 121 -0.69 26.35 6.94
C SER A 121 -0.65 25.52 5.65
N ILE A 122 0.53 25.26 5.10
CA ILE A 122 0.79 24.24 4.09
C ILE A 122 1.33 22.99 4.83
N PRO A 123 0.87 21.77 4.47
CA PRO A 123 1.36 20.56 5.14
C PRO A 123 2.67 20.05 4.53
N GLU A 124 3.60 19.63 5.40
CA GLU A 124 4.79 18.90 5.00
C GLU A 124 4.59 17.39 5.14
N ILE A 125 5.15 16.65 4.18
CA ILE A 125 5.34 15.20 4.20
C ILE A 125 6.70 14.91 4.81
N ILE A 126 6.70 14.23 5.96
CA ILE A 126 7.92 13.89 6.70
C ILE A 126 8.14 12.38 6.57
N VAL A 127 9.31 11.99 6.05
CA VAL A 127 9.65 10.58 5.85
C VAL A 127 10.94 10.20 6.54
N LEU A 128 10.96 8.99 7.08
CA LEU A 128 12.17 8.33 7.55
C LEU A 128 12.61 7.28 6.53
N ALA A 129 13.89 7.25 6.25
CA ALA A 129 14.51 6.23 5.42
C ALA A 129 15.64 5.52 6.18
N ASP A 130 15.60 4.20 6.17
CA ASP A 130 16.65 3.35 6.69
C ASP A 130 17.76 3.31 5.65
N THR A 131 18.68 4.28 5.73
CA THR A 131 19.82 4.42 4.79
C THR A 131 21.14 4.03 5.44
N GLU A 132 22.09 3.53 4.66
CA GLU A 132 23.42 3.17 5.18
C GLU A 132 24.20 4.43 5.64
N PRO A 133 24.63 4.51 6.92
CA PRO A 133 25.39 5.66 7.41
C PRO A 133 26.71 5.85 6.66
N GLY A 134 26.98 7.09 6.24
CA GLY A 134 28.25 7.45 5.58
C GLY A 134 28.27 7.22 4.08
N VAL A 135 27.17 6.74 3.49
CA VAL A 135 26.98 6.73 2.04
C VAL A 135 26.54 8.12 1.59
N SER A 136 27.19 8.63 0.54
CA SER A 136 26.82 9.91 -0.08
C SER A 136 25.38 9.85 -0.55
N GLY A 137 24.56 10.85 -0.19
CA GLY A 137 23.14 10.89 -0.51
C GLY A 137 22.24 10.07 0.45
N GLY A 138 22.79 9.27 1.38
CA GLY A 138 21.99 8.58 2.39
C GLY A 138 21.38 9.57 3.40
N HIS A 139 20.16 10.03 3.14
CA HIS A 139 19.42 10.90 4.06
C HIS A 139 18.40 10.08 4.85
N GLY A 140 18.60 9.96 6.17
CA GLY A 140 17.68 9.20 7.03
C GLY A 140 16.36 9.91 7.38
N LEU A 141 16.27 11.21 7.13
CA LEU A 141 15.09 12.04 7.32
C LEU A 141 14.97 12.99 6.13
N GLN A 142 13.76 13.09 5.58
CA GLN A 142 13.42 14.06 4.54
C GLN A 142 12.07 14.70 4.86
N ILE A 143 11.91 15.96 4.46
CA ILE A 143 10.71 16.76 4.65
C ILE A 143 10.38 17.38 3.29
N PHE A 144 9.13 17.22 2.84
CA PHE A 144 8.63 17.76 1.58
C PHE A 144 7.36 18.61 1.83
N GLU A 145 7.44 19.91 1.63
CA GLU A 145 6.34 20.88 1.54
C GLU A 145 5.56 20.77 0.22
N TRP A 146 4.28 20.38 0.28
CA TRP A 146 3.47 20.32 -0.93
C TRP A 146 3.19 21.70 -1.51
N ASN A 147 3.66 21.99 -2.73
CA ASN A 147 3.34 23.22 -3.45
C ASN A 147 2.60 22.91 -4.76
N THR A 148 1.30 23.20 -4.78
CA THR A 148 0.43 22.98 -5.95
C THR A 148 0.84 23.80 -7.17
N ASP A 149 1.56 24.92 -6.98
CA ASP A 149 2.02 25.82 -8.05
C ASP A 149 3.35 25.37 -8.69
N SER A 150 4.05 24.39 -8.10
CA SER A 150 5.36 23.94 -8.61
C SER A 150 5.54 22.43 -8.51
N LEU A 151 5.54 21.75 -9.67
CA LEU A 151 6.08 20.39 -9.80
C LEU A 151 7.59 20.31 -9.51
N LEU A 152 8.26 21.45 -9.26
CA LEU A 152 9.68 21.54 -8.96
C LEU A 152 9.84 22.02 -7.52
N PHE A 153 10.24 21.10 -6.65
CA PHE A 153 10.56 21.38 -5.27
C PHE A 153 11.90 22.14 -5.16
N PRO A 154 12.05 23.17 -4.31
CA PRO A 154 13.35 23.76 -4.02
C PRO A 154 14.26 22.72 -3.34
N TYR A 155 15.38 22.39 -3.99
CA TYR A 155 16.41 21.45 -3.51
C TYR A 155 17.00 21.75 -2.11
N ILE A 156 16.57 22.82 -1.45
CA ILE A 156 17.11 23.29 -0.17
C ILE A 156 15.93 23.72 0.73
N PRO A 157 15.83 23.19 1.96
CA PRO A 157 14.87 23.70 2.95
C PRO A 157 15.17 25.17 3.23
N THR A 158 14.15 26.03 3.20
CA THR A 158 14.25 27.41 3.69
C THR A 158 14.26 27.48 5.21
#